data_AF-A0AAE9B1Y7-F1
#
_entry.id   AF-A0AAE9B1Y7-F1
#
_cell.length_a   1.000
_cell.length_b   1.000
_cell.length_c   1.000
_cell.angle_alpha   90.00
_cell.angle_beta   90.00
_cell.angle_gamma   90.00
#
_symmetry.space_group_name_H-M   'P 1'
#
loop_
_entity.id
_entity.type
_entity.pdbx_description
1 polymer ?
#
loop_
_entity_poly.entity_id
_entity_poly.type
_entity_poly.pdbx_seq_one_letter_code
_entity_poly.pdbx_strand_id
1 'polypeptide(L)'
;MNFSRVEPFLDRVEPFLDRAVAKNVHASIFSANDWKVRIHLVDVHGATDVLDRDSLSDGPVKPARRTLVADLSDVPGLRRVDNVEGITLGPRLPDGRHTVLLVSGDNFSSAQTTQFLAFAATGI
;
A
#
# COMPACT_ATOMS: atom_id res chain seq x y z
N MET A 1 13.07 -15.04 -18.52
CA MET A 1 12.73 -13.89 -17.66
C MET A 1 13.46 -14.09 -16.35
N ASN A 2 14.39 -13.19 -16.00
CA ASN A 2 15.26 -13.34 -14.83
C ASN A 2 14.76 -12.37 -13.76
N PHE A 3 14.24 -12.89 -12.64
CA PHE A 3 13.80 -12.07 -11.52
C PHE A 3 15.01 -11.79 -10.63
N SER A 4 15.48 -10.53 -10.65
CA SER A 4 16.49 -10.04 -9.72
C SER A 4 15.93 -10.11 -8.29
N ARG A 5 16.57 -10.93 -7.47
CA ARG A 5 16.31 -11.11 -6.03
C ARG A 5 16.60 -9.79 -5.30
N VAL A 6 15.61 -9.28 -4.58
CA VAL A 6 15.76 -8.19 -3.62
C VAL A 6 15.45 -8.75 -2.24
N GLU A 7 16.47 -8.87 -1.41
CA GLU A 7 16.42 -9.09 0.04
C GLU A 7 17.11 -7.87 0.68
N PRO A 8 16.65 -7.31 1.82
CA PRO A 8 16.00 -8.03 2.92
C PRO A 8 14.62 -7.47 3.31
N PHE A 9 13.60 -8.32 3.39
CA PHE A 9 12.25 -7.92 3.85
C PHE A 9 11.70 -8.84 4.96
N LEU A 10 12.60 -9.39 5.78
CA LEU A 10 12.27 -10.40 6.77
C LEU A 10 12.13 -9.79 8.18
N ASP A 11 11.13 -10.29 8.92
CA ASP A 11 10.91 -10.23 10.37
C ASP A 11 9.88 -9.27 10.98
N ARG A 12 8.90 -8.77 10.23
CA ARG A 12 7.66 -8.29 10.88
C ARG A 12 6.44 -8.78 10.13
N VAL A 13 5.39 -9.04 10.90
CA VAL A 13 4.01 -9.32 10.47
C VAL A 13 3.61 -10.82 10.39
N GLU A 14 3.93 -11.63 11.40
CA GLU A 14 3.36 -12.99 11.54
C GLU A 14 1.95 -13.04 12.20
N PRO A 15 1.52 -12.16 13.15
CA PRO A 15 0.21 -12.32 13.81
C PRO A 15 -0.99 -11.54 13.21
N PHE A 16 -0.97 -11.11 11.95
CA PHE A 16 -1.90 -10.04 11.47
C PHE A 16 -2.99 -10.46 10.48
N LEU A 17 -3.06 -11.74 10.06
CA LEU A 17 -3.98 -12.18 9.00
C LEU A 17 -5.47 -12.03 9.34
N ASP A 18 -5.82 -12.00 10.64
CA ASP A 18 -7.22 -11.87 11.09
C ASP A 18 -7.61 -10.44 11.53
N ARG A 19 -6.71 -9.44 11.42
CA ARG A 19 -6.82 -8.19 12.22
C ARG A 19 -6.83 -6.88 11.45
N ALA A 20 -6.65 -6.88 10.13
CA ALA A 20 -6.52 -5.63 9.36
C ALA A 20 -7.60 -5.48 8.28
N VAL A 21 -8.57 -4.60 8.54
CA VAL A 21 -9.53 -4.10 7.54
C VAL A 21 -9.09 -2.69 7.15
N ALA A 22 -8.18 -2.62 6.18
CA ALA A 22 -8.00 -1.55 5.18
C ALA A 22 -6.54 -1.52 4.70
N LYS A 23 -6.36 -1.71 3.40
CA LYS A 23 -5.07 -1.50 2.72
C LYS A 23 -5.14 -0.11 2.11
N ASN A 24 -4.37 0.82 2.69
CA ASN A 24 -4.34 2.19 2.22
C ASN A 24 -3.05 2.45 1.45
N VAL A 25 -3.22 2.89 0.21
CA VAL A 25 -2.16 3.53 -0.56
C VAL A 25 -2.26 5.04 -0.31
N HIS A 26 -1.15 5.68 0.04
CA HIS A 26 -1.07 7.13 0.07
C HIS A 26 -0.12 7.57 -1.04
N ALA A 27 -0.63 8.37 -1.97
CA ALA A 27 0.11 8.99 -3.05
C ALA A 27 0.11 10.51 -2.84
N SER A 28 1.29 11.13 -2.81
CA SER A 28 1.43 12.59 -2.74
C SER A 28 1.72 13.16 -4.13
N ILE A 29 0.90 14.12 -4.56
CA ILE A 29 1.08 14.87 -5.82
C ILE A 29 2.24 15.84 -5.64
N PHE A 30 3.26 15.79 -6.50
CA PHE A 30 4.10 16.98 -6.72
C PHE A 30 4.14 17.38 -8.19
N SER A 31 4.43 18.67 -8.41
CA SER A 31 4.39 19.34 -9.71
C SER A 31 5.42 18.81 -10.72
N ALA A 32 6.22 17.81 -10.33
CA ALA A 32 7.28 17.21 -11.11
C ALA A 32 7.15 15.68 -11.20
N ASN A 33 5.95 15.09 -11.23
CA ASN A 33 5.75 13.65 -11.52
C ASN A 33 6.65 12.71 -10.69
N ASP A 34 6.92 13.10 -9.45
CA ASP A 34 7.84 12.53 -8.47
C ASP A 34 7.06 11.87 -7.33
N TRP A 35 6.03 11.12 -7.71
CA TRP A 35 5.15 10.42 -6.78
C TRP A 35 5.93 9.56 -5.79
N LYS A 36 5.52 9.64 -4.53
CA LYS A 36 5.98 8.76 -3.46
C LYS A 36 4.81 7.91 -3.01
N VAL A 37 5.02 6.60 -3.03
CA VAL A 37 4.00 5.62 -2.69
C VAL A 37 4.49 4.81 -1.51
N ARG A 38 3.71 4.85 -0.43
CA ARG A 38 3.93 4.04 0.77
C ARG A 38 2.73 3.14 1.01
N ILE A 39 3.01 1.88 1.27
CA ILE A 39 2.01 0.87 1.62
C ILE A 39 1.96 0.78 3.14
N HIS A 40 0.77 0.87 3.70
CA HIS A 40 0.56 0.73 5.13
C HIS A 40 -0.50 -0.31 5.46
N LEU A 41 -0.26 -0.99 6.56
CA LEU A 41 -1.27 -1.77 7.26
C LEU A 41 -2.07 -0.81 8.14
N VAL A 42 -3.39 -0.88 8.05
CA VAL A 42 -4.29 -0.13 8.93
C VAL A 42 -5.08 -1.10 9.80
N ASP A 43 -4.95 -0.89 11.11
CA ASP A 43 -5.69 -1.58 12.15
C ASP A 43 -6.77 -0.63 12.68
N VAL A 44 -8.01 -0.95 12.35
CA VAL A 44 -9.21 -0.20 12.74
C VAL A 44 -9.77 -0.67 14.09
N HIS A 45 -9.20 -1.72 14.70
CA HIS A 45 -9.73 -2.25 15.95
C HIS A 45 -9.61 -1.24 17.09
N GLY A 46 -10.76 -0.92 17.68
CA GLY A 46 -10.87 0.08 18.73
C GLY A 46 -10.63 1.51 18.26
N ALA A 47 -10.58 1.78 16.94
CA ALA A 47 -10.80 3.11 16.41
C ALA A 47 -12.27 3.52 16.63
N THR A 48 -12.54 4.82 16.67
CA THR A 48 -13.91 5.31 16.71
C THR A 48 -14.58 5.07 15.37
N ASP A 49 -15.75 4.42 15.37
CA ASP A 49 -16.64 4.39 14.22
C ASP A 49 -17.29 5.77 14.05
N VAL A 50 -17.24 6.28 12.81
CA VAL A 50 -17.72 7.62 12.44
C VAL A 50 -18.72 7.58 11.29
N LEU A 51 -19.23 6.40 10.92
CA LEU A 51 -20.21 6.25 9.82
C LEU A 51 -21.47 7.11 10.03
N ASP A 52 -21.91 7.27 11.28
CA ASP A 52 -23.10 8.05 11.65
C ASP A 52 -22.76 9.45 12.19
N ARG A 53 -21.55 9.97 11.92
CA ARG A 53 -21.16 11.35 12.31
C ARG A 53 -21.12 12.27 11.11
N ASP A 54 -21.80 13.41 11.22
CA ASP A 54 -21.73 14.47 10.22
C ASP A 54 -20.36 15.18 10.24
N SER A 55 -19.73 15.29 11.41
CA SER A 55 -18.40 15.89 11.55
C SER A 55 -17.51 15.20 12.60
N LEU A 56 -16.20 15.18 12.33
CA LEU A 56 -15.18 14.74 13.30
C LEU A 56 -14.97 15.76 14.43
N SER A 57 -15.50 16.99 14.30
CA SER A 57 -15.45 18.02 15.36
C SER A 57 -16.44 17.78 16.50
N ASP A 58 -17.44 16.91 16.32
CA ASP A 58 -18.59 16.78 17.22
C ASP A 58 -18.26 15.99 18.50
N GLY A 59 -16.99 15.61 18.67
CA GLY A 59 -16.47 14.99 19.86
C GLY A 59 -15.12 14.35 19.61
N PRO A 60 -14.46 13.85 20.68
CA PRO A 60 -13.20 13.15 20.52
C PRO A 60 -13.37 11.92 19.61
N VAL A 61 -12.31 11.62 18.86
CA VAL A 61 -12.16 10.42 18.04
C VAL A 61 -10.87 9.72 18.39
N LYS A 62 -10.91 8.39 18.43
CA LYS A 62 -9.72 7.55 18.52
C LYS A 62 -9.33 7.14 17.10
N PRO A 63 -8.18 7.59 16.58
CA PRO A 63 -7.75 7.25 15.23
C PRO A 63 -7.39 5.76 15.11
N ALA A 64 -7.53 5.23 13.90
CA ALA A 64 -6.99 3.92 13.53
C ALA A 64 -5.46 3.92 13.62
N ARG A 65 -4.88 2.75 13.87
CA ARG A 65 -3.43 2.58 13.93
C ARG A 65 -2.91 2.29 12.53
N ARG A 66 -1.84 2.98 12.14
CA ARG A 66 -1.18 2.81 10.84
C ARG A 66 0.26 2.36 11.03
N THR A 67 0.67 1.31 10.32
CA THR A 67 2.04 0.79 10.31
C THR A 67 2.58 0.83 8.89
N LEU A 68 3.76 1.43 8.68
CA LEU A 68 4.45 1.40 7.39
C LEU A 68 4.87 -0.04 7.10
N VAL A 69 4.41 -0.57 5.96
CA VAL A 69 4.78 -1.90 5.46
C VAL A 69 5.90 -1.77 4.45
N ALA A 70 5.77 -0.88 3.46
CA ALA A 70 6.78 -0.66 2.44
C ALA A 70 6.78 0.80 1.95
N ASP A 71 7.96 1.31 1.60
CA ASP A 71 8.12 2.53 0.81
C ASP A 71 8.65 2.12 -0.58
N LEU A 72 7.90 2.44 -1.65
CA LEU A 72 8.29 2.03 -3.00
C LEU A 72 9.54 2.77 -3.51
N SER A 73 9.96 3.86 -2.86
CA SER A 73 11.22 4.50 -3.19
C SER A 73 12.46 3.70 -2.79
N ASP A 74 12.29 2.70 -1.92
CA ASP A 74 13.36 1.80 -1.50
C ASP A 74 13.47 0.55 -2.40
N VAL A 75 12.56 0.38 -3.38
CA VAL A 75 12.55 -0.79 -4.27
C VAL A 75 13.65 -0.65 -5.34
N PRO A 76 14.65 -1.53 -5.37
CA PRO A 76 15.71 -1.48 -6.37
C PRO A 76 15.16 -1.64 -7.80
N GLY A 77 15.62 -0.78 -8.71
CA GLY A 77 15.21 -0.81 -10.11
C GLY A 77 13.86 -0.13 -10.41
N LEU A 78 13.07 0.21 -9.39
CA LEU A 78 11.83 0.98 -9.57
C LEU A 78 12.14 2.48 -9.61
N ARG A 79 12.48 2.98 -10.80
CA ARG A 79 12.98 4.36 -10.98
C ARG A 79 11.88 5.42 -10.87
N ARG A 80 10.62 5.06 -11.17
CA ARG A 80 9.47 5.95 -11.15
C ARG A 80 8.20 5.17 -10.86
N VAL A 81 7.38 5.71 -9.96
CA VAL A 81 6.01 5.28 -9.73
C VAL A 81 5.08 6.42 -10.15
N ASP A 82 3.89 6.07 -10.64
CA ASP A 82 2.80 7.01 -10.88
C ASP A 82 1.79 6.99 -9.73
N ASN A 83 0.71 7.76 -9.86
CA ASN A 83 -0.41 7.83 -8.94
C ASN A 83 -1.05 6.45 -8.72
N VAL A 84 -0.58 5.67 -7.75
CA VAL A 84 -1.18 4.37 -7.41
C VAL A 84 -2.54 4.58 -6.76
N GLU A 85 -3.58 4.06 -7.40
CA GLU A 85 -4.98 4.20 -6.97
C GLU A 85 -5.61 2.86 -6.57
N GLY A 86 -4.99 1.74 -6.97
CA GLY A 86 -5.47 0.41 -6.63
C GLY A 86 -4.39 -0.47 -6.01
N ILE A 87 -4.80 -1.33 -5.07
CA ILE A 87 -3.99 -2.39 -4.49
C ILE A 87 -4.86 -3.61 -4.19
N THR A 88 -4.36 -4.82 -4.47
CA THR A 88 -5.03 -6.06 -4.08
C THR A 88 -4.03 -7.17 -3.76
N LEU A 89 -4.50 -8.20 -3.05
CA LEU A 89 -3.77 -9.47 -2.97
C LEU A 89 -4.18 -10.37 -4.12
N GLY A 90 -3.19 -11.00 -4.72
CA GLY A 90 -3.37 -12.10 -5.64
C GLY A 90 -3.17 -13.46 -4.96
N PRO A 91 -3.13 -14.54 -5.75
CA PRO A 91 -2.88 -15.88 -5.26
C PRO A 91 -1.51 -16.00 -4.57
N ARG A 92 -1.38 -17.06 -3.78
CA ARG A 92 -0.07 -17.48 -3.26
C ARG A 92 0.80 -18.00 -4.38
N LEU A 93 2.06 -17.61 -4.36
CA LEU A 93 3.12 -18.14 -5.22
C LEU A 93 3.53 -19.53 -4.73
N PRO A 94 4.22 -20.35 -5.56
CA PRO A 94 4.66 -21.69 -5.17
C PRO A 94 5.55 -21.73 -3.92
N ASP A 95 6.21 -20.61 -3.59
CA ASP A 95 7.04 -20.46 -2.39
C ASP A 95 6.25 -19.96 -1.15
N GLY A 96 4.93 -19.87 -1.25
CA GLY A 96 4.02 -19.51 -0.16
C GLY A 96 3.78 -18.01 0.01
N ARG A 97 4.53 -17.14 -0.67
CA ARG A 97 4.33 -15.69 -0.61
C ARG A 97 3.04 -15.26 -1.27
N HIS A 98 2.41 -14.19 -0.80
CA HIS A 98 1.28 -13.57 -1.47
C HIS A 98 1.75 -12.68 -2.62
N THR A 99 1.04 -12.72 -3.75
CA THR A 99 1.17 -11.68 -4.77
C THR A 99 0.49 -10.41 -4.26
N VAL A 100 1.12 -9.26 -4.43
CA VAL A 100 0.51 -7.94 -4.22
C VAL A 100 0.55 -7.20 -5.55
N LEU A 101 -0.63 -6.80 -6.05
CA LEU A 101 -0.76 -6.06 -7.30
C LEU A 101 -1.18 -4.63 -6.99
N LEU A 102 -0.42 -3.68 -7.52
CA LEU A 102 -0.74 -2.26 -7.48
C LEU A 102 -1.00 -1.78 -8.91
N VAL A 103 -1.92 -0.81 -9.05
CA VAL A 103 -2.20 -0.14 -10.31
C VAL A 103 -2.20 1.37 -10.14
N SER A 104 -1.55 2.08 -11.06
CA SER A 104 -1.65 3.53 -11.13
C SER A 104 -2.71 4.00 -12.13
N GLY A 105 -3.37 5.10 -11.80
CA GLY A 105 -4.13 5.91 -12.74
C GLY A 105 -3.20 6.89 -13.46
N ASP A 106 -3.50 7.20 -14.71
CA ASP A 106 -2.78 8.20 -15.50
C ASP A 106 -3.37 9.62 -15.36
N ASN A 107 -4.44 9.79 -14.58
CA ASN A 107 -5.15 11.06 -14.41
C ASN A 107 -5.49 11.77 -15.74
N PHE A 108 -5.67 11.02 -16.83
CA PHE A 108 -5.86 11.56 -18.19
C PHE A 108 -4.72 12.50 -18.65
N SER A 109 -3.51 12.33 -18.10
CA SER A 109 -2.34 13.14 -18.41
C SER A 109 -1.34 12.36 -19.24
N SER A 110 -0.87 12.95 -20.35
CA SER A 110 0.22 12.38 -21.16
C SER A 110 1.55 12.29 -20.41
N ALA A 111 1.67 12.97 -19.28
CA ALA A 111 2.84 12.92 -18.42
C ALA A 111 2.81 11.71 -17.45
N GLN A 112 1.68 11.01 -17.34
CA GLN A 112 1.50 9.87 -16.43
C GLN A 112 1.18 8.62 -17.23
N THR A 113 1.36 7.45 -16.62
CA THR A 113 1.15 6.16 -17.24
C THR A 113 0.44 5.23 -16.27
N THR A 114 -0.51 4.46 -16.80
CA THR A 114 -1.06 3.30 -16.10
C THR A 114 0.02 2.24 -15.97
N GLN A 115 0.47 2.00 -14.74
CA GLN A 115 1.48 1.03 -14.38
C GLN A 115 0.83 -0.12 -13.62
N PHE A 116 1.26 -1.34 -13.89
CA PHE A 116 0.97 -2.50 -13.04
C PHE A 116 2.27 -2.92 -12.35
N LEU A 117 2.28 -2.86 -11.02
CA LEU A 117 3.42 -3.25 -10.20
C LEU A 117 3.04 -4.51 -9.41
N ALA A 118 3.77 -5.60 -9.63
CA ALA A 118 3.53 -6.87 -8.97
C ALA A 118 4.70 -7.22 -8.05
N PHE A 119 4.40 -7.47 -6.78
CA PHE A 119 5.38 -7.86 -5.76
C PHE A 119 5.03 -9.22 -5.16
N ALA A 120 6.04 -9.93 -4.68
CA ALA A 120 5.87 -11.08 -3.81
C ALA A 120 6.13 -10.65 -2.37
N ALA A 121 5.18 -10.83 -1.48
CA ALA A 121 5.27 -10.37 -0.09
C ALA A 121 4.89 -11.47 0.93
N THR A 122 5.50 -11.38 2.09
CA THR A 122 5.34 -12.25 3.26
C THR A 122 4.62 -11.50 4.39
N GLY A 123 4.02 -12.22 5.33
CA GLY A 123 3.41 -11.61 6.52
C GLY A 123 2.14 -10.79 6.25
N ILE A 124 1.35 -11.17 5.25
CA ILE A 124 0.10 -10.51 4.82
C ILE A 124 -0.96 -11.53 4.45
#